data_AF-A0A7Y0KCT7-F1
#
_entry.id   AF-A0A7Y0KCT7-F1
#
_cell.length_a   1.000
_cell.length_b   1.000
_cell.length_c   1.000
_cell.angle_alpha   90.00
_cell.angle_beta   90.00
_cell.angle_gamma   90.00
#
_symmetry.space_group_name_H-M   'P 1'
#
loop_
_entity.id
_entity.type
_entity.pdbx_description
1 polymer ?
#
loop_
_entity_poly.entity_id
_entity_poly.type
_entity_poly.pdbx_seq_one_letter_code
_entity_poly.pdbx_strand_id
1 'polypeptide(L)' 'MRKLSSISLVLIAIFMLIIAGCSNSTNTEEKGKFNAGTYEGVSNGHGGEIKATVTVSKDKIEKIEISADGETGSISD' A
#
# COMPACT_ATOMS: atom_id res chain seq x y z
N MET A 1 -55.26 11.63 5.02
CA MET A 1 -54.45 10.67 5.80
C MET A 1 -53.52 9.77 4.96
N ARG A 2 -53.59 9.77 3.61
CA ARG A 2 -52.76 8.89 2.75
C ARG A 2 -51.36 9.42 2.36
N LYS A 3 -51.03 10.68 2.67
CA LYS A 3 -49.78 11.34 2.21
C LYS A 3 -48.65 11.28 3.25
N LEU A 4 -48.96 10.99 4.52
CA LEU A 4 -47.96 10.89 5.60
C LEU A 4 -47.20 9.56 5.60
N SER A 5 -47.87 8.47 5.19
CA SER A 5 -47.26 7.13 5.05
C SER A 5 -46.19 7.10 3.95
N SER A 6 -46.37 7.84 2.85
CA SER A 6 -45.41 7.91 1.75
C SER A 6 -44.17 8.75 2.09
N ILE A 7 -44.32 9.81 2.90
CA ILE A 7 -43.20 10.68 3.32
C ILE A 7 -42.33 9.97 4.37
N SER A 8 -42.95 9.21 5.28
CA SER A 8 -42.23 8.40 6.27
C SER A 8 -41.40 7.30 5.62
N LEU A 9 -41.87 6.70 4.52
CA LEU A 9 -41.17 5.62 3.80
C LEU A 9 -39.93 6.13 3.05
N VAL A 10 -39.96 7.37 2.53
CA VAL A 10 -38.80 8.01 1.87
C VAL A 10 -37.73 8.42 2.89
N LEU A 11 -38.13 8.90 4.08
CA LEU A 11 -37.20 9.27 5.15
C LEU A 11 -36.46 8.07 5.76
N ILE A 12 -37.13 6.92 5.86
CA ILE A 12 -36.51 5.66 6.34
C ILE A 12 -35.50 5.11 5.32
N ALA A 13 -35.78 5.23 4.02
CA ALA A 13 -34.85 4.81 2.97
C ALA A 13 -33.57 5.65 2.94
N ILE A 14 -33.65 6.96 3.20
CA ILE A 14 -32.49 7.87 3.26
C ILE A 14 -31.62 7.59 4.49
N PHE A 15 -32.23 7.23 5.62
CA PHE A 15 -31.47 6.88 6.84
C PHE A 15 -30.70 5.55 6.70
N MET A 16 -31.20 4.62 5.87
CA MET A 16 -30.55 3.32 5.61
C MET A 16 -29.33 3.42 4.69
N LEU A 17 -29.22 4.48 3.89
CA LEU A 17 -28.06 4.75 3.03
C LEU A 17 -26.81 5.20 3.81
N ILE A 18 -26.99 5.72 5.04
CA ILE A 18 -25.88 6.24 5.86
C ILE A 18 -25.12 5.09 6.57
N ILE A 19 -25.79 3.96 6.84
CA ILE A 19 -25.20 2.84 7.60
C ILE A 19 -24.29 1.95 6.72
N ALA A 20 -24.45 1.98 5.39
CA ALA A 20 -23.63 1.19 4.47
C ALA A 20 -22.25 1.82 4.16
N GLY A 21 -21.96 3.03 4.66
CA GLY A 21 -20.76 3.81 4.28
C GLY A 21 -19.45 3.44 4.99
N CYS A 22 -19.49 2.69 6.11
CA CYS A 22 -18.29 2.37 6.89
C CYS A 22 -18.27 0.89 7.31
N SER A 23 -18.20 0.00 6.34
CA SER A 23 -17.88 -1.42 6.56
C SER A 23 -16.79 -1.84 5.56
N ASN A 24 -15.64 -1.15 5.59
CA ASN A 24 -14.46 -1.59 4.86
C ASN A 24 -13.42 -2.16 5.85
N SER A 25 -13.85 -3.09 6.70
CA SER A 25 -12.93 -4.03 7.33
C SER A 25 -12.80 -5.22 6.40
N THR A 26 -12.20 -4.99 5.25
CA THR A 26 -11.73 -6.07 4.40
C THR A 26 -10.55 -6.68 5.13
N ASN A 27 -10.78 -7.76 5.88
CA ASN A 27 -9.80 -8.84 6.01
C ASN A 27 -9.63 -9.42 4.59
N THR A 28 -9.02 -8.63 3.71
CA THR A 28 -8.53 -9.10 2.44
C THR A 28 -7.36 -9.97 2.83
N GLU A 29 -7.51 -11.29 2.71
CA GLU A 29 -6.34 -12.14 2.54
C GLU A 29 -5.55 -11.53 1.38
N GLU A 30 -4.48 -10.83 1.75
CA GLU A 30 -3.65 -10.01 0.88
C GLU A 30 -3.23 -10.88 -0.29
N LYS A 31 -3.85 -10.70 -1.47
CA LYS A 31 -3.31 -11.27 -2.69
C LYS A 31 -1.94 -10.61 -2.86
N GLY A 32 -0.90 -11.41 -2.66
CA GLY A 32 0.44 -10.89 -2.37
C GLY A 32 0.86 -9.69 -3.22
N LYS A 33 1.41 -8.70 -2.50
CA LYS A 33 1.66 -7.32 -2.92
C LYS A 33 2.75 -7.18 -3.97
N PHE A 34 3.62 -8.17 -4.11
CA PHE A 34 4.80 -8.12 -4.97
C PHE A 34 4.87 -9.32 -5.90
N ASN A 35 5.49 -9.13 -7.07
CA ASN A 35 5.95 -10.26 -7.87
C ASN A 35 7.29 -10.73 -7.30
N ALA A 36 7.34 -11.98 -6.86
CA ALA A 36 8.55 -12.55 -6.26
C ALA A 36 9.72 -12.50 -7.24
N GLY A 37 10.89 -12.08 -6.75
CA GLY A 37 12.09 -11.92 -7.56
C GLY A 37 13.14 -11.02 -6.92
N THR A 38 14.23 -10.82 -7.65
CA THR A 38 15.33 -9.92 -7.28
C THR A 38 15.37 -8.75 -8.26
N TYR A 39 15.44 -7.54 -7.72
CA TYR A 39 15.42 -6.29 -8.47
C TYR A 39 16.71 -5.51 -8.16
N GLU A 40 17.35 -4.98 -9.21
CA GLU A 40 18.53 -4.14 -9.09
C GLU A 40 18.18 -2.69 -9.45
N GLY A 41 18.54 -1.76 -8.57
CA GLY A 41 18.47 -0.33 -8.82
C GLY A 41 19.88 0.26 -8.79
N VAL A 42 20.21 1.05 -9.80
CA VAL A 42 21.52 1.70 -9.94
C VAL A 42 21.33 3.21 -10.02
N SER A 43 22.12 3.95 -9.24
CA SER A 43 22.15 5.42 -9.27
C SER A 43 23.58 5.92 -9.18
N ASN A 44 23.81 7.18 -9.55
CA ASN A 44 25.11 7.83 -9.36
C ASN A 44 25.04 8.69 -8.09
N GLY A 45 25.87 8.35 -7.11
CA GLY A 45 26.18 9.14 -5.92
C GLY A 45 27.26 10.19 -6.20
N HIS A 46 27.83 10.75 -5.13
CA HIS A 46 28.87 11.78 -5.24
C HIS A 46 30.25 11.19 -5.48
N GLY A 47 30.53 10.03 -4.88
CA GLY A 47 31.78 9.29 -4.98
C GLY A 47 31.75 8.15 -6.02
N GLY A 48 30.58 7.83 -6.59
CA GLY A 48 30.49 6.90 -7.71
C GLY A 48 29.11 6.26 -7.86
N GLU A 49 29.07 5.10 -8.51
CA GLU A 49 27.84 4.33 -8.67
C GLU A 49 27.41 3.72 -7.31
N ILE A 50 26.11 3.80 -7.03
CA ILE A 50 25.45 3.14 -5.90
C ILE A 50 24.49 2.10 -6.49
N LYS A 51 24.59 0.87 -6.00
CA LYS A 51 23.74 -0.26 -6.41
C LYS A 51 22.94 -0.79 -5.24
N ALA A 52 21.63 -0.91 -5.41
CA ALA A 52 20.73 -1.56 -4.46
C ALA A 52 20.15 -2.83 -5.08
N THR A 53 20.31 -3.97 -4.39
CA THR A 53 19.70 -5.25 -4.75
C THR A 53 18.63 -5.60 -3.73
N VAL A 54 17.39 -5.75 -4.20
CA VAL A 54 16.23 -6.04 -3.35
C VAL A 54 15.63 -7.38 -3.75
N THR A 55 15.57 -8.32 -2.81
CA THR A 55 14.89 -9.60 -3.00
C THR A 55 13.54 -9.57 -2.29
N VAL A 56 12.47 -9.87 -3.04
CA VAL A 56 11.11 -9.88 -2.51
C VAL A 56 10.44 -11.23 -2.76
N SER A 57 9.65 -11.62 -1.78
CA SER A 57 8.64 -12.67 -1.92
C SER A 57 7.29 -12.03 -2.26
N LYS A 58 6.26 -12.85 -2.43
CA LYS A 58 4.92 -12.35 -2.78
C LYS A 58 4.37 -11.33 -1.77
N ASP A 59 4.71 -11.49 -0.49
CA ASP A 59 4.05 -10.78 0.59
C ASP A 59 4.98 -9.82 1.37
N LYS A 60 6.31 -9.95 1.19
CA LYS A 60 7.30 -9.17 1.93
C LYS A 60 8.62 -9.02 1.18
N ILE A 61 9.36 -7.97 1.54
CA ILE A 61 10.78 -7.80 1.21
C ILE A 61 11.58 -8.76 2.09
N GLU A 62 12.47 -9.53 1.49
CA GLU A 62 13.28 -10.53 2.21
C GLU A 62 14.69 -10.04 2.49
N LYS A 63 15.28 -9.30 1.55
CA LYS A 63 16.65 -8.81 1.68
C LYS A 63 16.84 -7.52 0.91
N ILE A 64 17.63 -6.61 1.49
CA ILE A 64 18.13 -5.42 0.83
C ILE A 64 19.65 -5.41 1.01
N GLU A 65 20.37 -5.25 -0.10
CA GLU A 65 21.83 -5.10 -0.12
C GLU A 65 22.17 -3.84 -0.87
N ILE A 66 23.06 -3.01 -0.31
CA ILE A 66 23.52 -1.77 -0.93
C ILE A 66 25.04 -1.86 -1.07
N SER A 67 25.52 -1.64 -2.29
CA SER A 67 26.93 -1.50 -2.62
C SER A 67 27.19 -0.05 -3.00
N ALA A 68 28.06 0.61 -2.24
CA ALA A 68 28.39 2.02 -2.38
C ALA A 68 29.89 2.25 -2.13
N ASP A 69 30.75 1.44 -2.76
CA ASP A 69 32.20 1.40 -2.50
C ASP A 69 32.92 2.74 -2.79
N GLY A 70 32.32 3.59 -3.62
CA GLY A 70 32.83 4.92 -3.96
C GLY A 70 32.43 6.03 -2.98
N GLU A 71 31.46 5.80 -2.10
CA GLU A 71 30.96 6.82 -1.17
C GLU A 71 31.79 6.88 0.12
N THR A 72 31.74 8.02 0.82
CA THR A 72 32.31 8.13 2.16
C THR A 72 31.52 7.27 3.15
N GLY A 73 32.17 6.23 3.69
CA GLY A 73 31.57 5.37 4.70
C GLY A 73 31.13 6.15 5.95
N SER A 74 29.98 5.77 6.52
CA SER A 74 29.39 6.30 7.76
C SER A 74 28.55 7.59 7.70
N ILE A 75 28.39 8.25 6.55
CA ILE A 75 27.48 9.42 6.42
C ILE A 75 26.08 9.03 5.90
N SER A 76 25.87 7.75 5.62
CA SER A 76 24.68 7.23 4.94
C SER A 76 24.00 6.08 5.71
N ASP A 77 24.33 5.92 6.99
CA ASP A 77 23.69 4.97 7.94
C ASP A 77 22.46 5.62 8.59
#